data_AF-A0A9P0MVW4-F1
#
_entry.id   AF-A0A9P0MVW4-F1
#
_cell.length_a   1.000
_cell.length_b   1.000
_cell.length_c   1.000
_cell.angle_alpha   90.00
_cell.angle_beta   90.00
_cell.angle_gamma   90.00
#
_symmetry.space_group_name_H-M   'P 1'
#
loop_
_entity.id
_entity.type
_entity.pdbx_description
1 polymer ?
#
loop_
_entity_poly.entity_id
_entity_poly.type
_entity_poly.pdbx_seq_one_letter_code
_entity_poly.pdbx_strand_id
1 'polypeptide(L)'
;MILLYAVFLMCFVIIKTDRRQPFTLWRAADLQASSTDPKKSHPNPNQNIRRKPRSVTRCISPQTNFFESKKIRNGTLLFNCKPPTPYCNFERNLCVSSILTKFKCDDVSDGHYPHIADCRGSMICRGGNNIDQPCSDDTSYDYKTKKCIGGKRICVIPNCVNKSETYVRHPAERNLFVLCIAGIPSSLYICPPGYLFSPNKTQPCEFICFQAGLFPDVYDETKYNRCSRTAYGLIRTSVFLGSNNTDY
;
A
#
# COMPACT_ATOMS: atom_id res chain seq x y z
N MET A 1 -39.28 27.42 -36.17
CA MET A 1 -38.10 27.31 -35.28
C MET A 1 -38.38 26.63 -33.93
N ILE A 2 -39.49 25.90 -33.75
CA ILE A 2 -39.79 25.20 -32.47
C ILE A 2 -39.60 23.68 -32.55
N LEU A 3 -39.52 23.10 -33.77
CA LEU A 3 -39.39 21.64 -33.94
C LEU A 3 -37.96 21.07 -33.85
N LEU A 4 -36.92 21.90 -33.74
CA LEU A 4 -35.52 21.43 -33.68
C LEU A 4 -35.02 21.16 -32.24
N TYR A 5 -35.75 21.59 -31.20
CA TYR A 5 -35.34 21.38 -29.80
C TYR A 5 -35.75 20.02 -29.23
N ALA A 6 -36.74 19.35 -29.81
CA ALA A 6 -37.24 18.07 -29.28
C ALA A 6 -36.32 16.87 -29.58
N VAL A 7 -35.47 16.97 -30.61
CA VAL A 7 -34.58 15.86 -31.01
C VAL A 7 -33.32 15.80 -30.13
N PHE A 8 -32.87 16.93 -29.57
CA PHE A 8 -31.67 16.96 -28.72
C PHE A 8 -31.91 16.47 -27.27
N LEU A 9 -33.16 16.45 -26.79
CA LEU A 9 -33.49 15.99 -25.43
C LEU A 9 -33.69 14.47 -25.32
N MET A 10 -33.76 13.73 -26.43
CA MET A 10 -33.93 12.27 -26.40
C MET A 10 -32.60 11.49 -26.43
N CYS A 11 -31.45 12.14 -26.53
CA CYS A 11 -30.14 11.45 -26.55
C CYS A 11 -29.49 11.23 -25.17
N PHE A 12 -30.09 11.69 -24.07
CA PHE A 12 -29.47 11.59 -22.73
C PHE A 12 -30.08 10.53 -21.79
N VAL A 13 -30.98 9.65 -22.27
CA VAL A 13 -31.73 8.73 -21.39
C VAL A 13 -31.30 7.25 -21.51
N ILE A 14 -30.13 6.94 -22.06
CA ILE A 14 -29.66 5.53 -22.08
C ILE A 14 -28.20 5.47 -21.66
N ILE A 15 -27.96 5.01 -20.42
CA ILE A 15 -27.01 3.96 -20.00
C ILE A 15 -26.92 4.02 -18.46
N LYS A 16 -27.80 3.29 -17.78
CA LYS A 16 -27.51 2.73 -16.46
C LYS A 16 -28.23 1.40 -16.33
N THR A 17 -27.77 0.44 -17.12
CA THR A 17 -28.19 -0.97 -16.99
C THR A 17 -27.13 -1.72 -16.19
N ASP A 18 -27.51 -1.97 -14.96
CA ASP A 18 -27.01 -3.01 -14.07
C ASP A 18 -26.87 -4.34 -14.84
N ARG A 19 -25.67 -4.93 -14.81
CA ARG A 19 -25.41 -6.28 -15.33
C ARG A 19 -24.62 -7.07 -14.29
N ARG A 20 -25.35 -7.63 -13.33
CA ARG A 20 -24.96 -8.88 -12.64
C ARG A 20 -24.62 -9.93 -13.70
N GLN A 21 -23.37 -10.39 -13.71
CA GLN A 21 -22.98 -11.56 -14.50
C GLN A 21 -23.25 -12.84 -13.69
N PRO A 22 -23.93 -13.85 -14.27
CA PRO A 22 -23.97 -15.20 -13.72
C PRO A 22 -22.69 -15.96 -14.08
N PHE A 23 -22.21 -16.74 -13.12
CA PHE A 23 -21.17 -17.76 -13.26
C PHE A 23 -21.50 -18.70 -14.43
N THR A 24 -20.65 -18.72 -15.46
CA THR A 24 -20.65 -19.78 -16.47
C THR A 24 -19.64 -20.87 -16.10
N LEU A 25 -20.24 -22.03 -15.83
CA LEU A 25 -19.66 -23.34 -15.61
C LEU A 25 -18.90 -23.78 -16.89
N TRP A 26 -17.56 -23.86 -16.83
CA TRP A 26 -16.78 -24.48 -17.92
C TRP A 26 -16.65 -25.98 -17.67
N ARG A 27 -17.29 -26.75 -18.56
CA ARG A 27 -17.03 -28.17 -18.80
C ARG A 27 -15.62 -28.31 -19.40
N ALA A 28 -14.80 -29.18 -18.81
CA ALA A 28 -13.66 -29.77 -19.51
C ALA A 28 -14.14 -31.11 -20.11
N ALA A 29 -14.03 -31.22 -21.43
CA ALA A 29 -14.24 -32.45 -22.17
C ALA A 29 -12.88 -33.12 -22.44
N ASP A 30 -12.90 -34.45 -22.33
CA ASP A 30 -11.81 -35.38 -22.57
C ASP A 30 -11.23 -35.29 -23.99
N LEU A 31 -9.93 -35.57 -24.10
CA LEU A 31 -9.33 -36.16 -25.30
C LEU A 31 -8.21 -37.14 -24.88
N GLN A 32 -8.44 -38.39 -25.26
CA GLN A 32 -7.62 -39.59 -25.04
C GLN A 32 -6.43 -39.68 -26.00
N ALA A 33 -5.54 -40.62 -25.63
CA ALA A 33 -4.68 -41.46 -26.49
C ALA A 33 -3.33 -40.84 -26.91
N SER A 34 -2.21 -41.56 -27.02
CA SER A 34 -1.81 -42.95 -26.77
C SER A 34 -0.28 -43.04 -26.93
N SER A 35 0.32 -44.07 -26.34
CA SER A 35 1.44 -44.88 -26.88
C SER A 35 2.76 -44.89 -26.06
N THR A 36 3.03 -46.09 -25.51
CA THR A 36 4.24 -46.95 -25.64
C THR A 36 5.63 -46.31 -25.42
N ASP A 37 6.62 -46.88 -24.75
CA ASP A 37 6.88 -48.13 -24.03
C ASP A 37 8.29 -47.99 -23.34
N PRO A 38 8.87 -49.01 -22.68
CA PRO A 38 9.65 -48.85 -21.45
C PRO A 38 11.17 -48.73 -21.66
N LYS A 39 11.88 -48.16 -20.67
CA LYS A 39 13.30 -48.49 -20.43
C LYS A 39 13.84 -48.05 -19.07
N LYS A 40 14.29 -49.08 -18.33
CA LYS A 40 15.41 -49.15 -17.38
C LYS A 40 15.33 -48.32 -16.09
N SER A 41 14.86 -49.01 -15.06
CA SER A 41 15.21 -48.81 -13.66
C SER A 41 16.72 -49.01 -13.42
N HIS A 42 17.41 -47.94 -13.05
CA HIS A 42 18.65 -48.00 -12.29
C HIS A 42 18.33 -47.69 -10.81
N PRO A 43 18.85 -48.47 -9.85
CA PRO A 43 18.70 -48.17 -8.43
C PRO A 43 19.54 -46.93 -8.09
N ASN A 44 18.89 -45.80 -7.79
CA ASN A 44 19.57 -44.62 -7.31
C ASN A 44 20.00 -44.86 -5.85
N PRO A 45 21.31 -44.85 -5.52
CA PRO A 45 21.78 -45.12 -4.18
C PRO A 45 21.24 -44.06 -3.23
N ASN A 46 20.60 -44.56 -2.18
CA ASN A 46 20.04 -43.86 -1.06
C ASN A 46 21.14 -43.05 -0.33
N GLN A 47 21.54 -41.91 -0.89
CA GLN A 47 22.41 -40.95 -0.23
C GLN A 47 21.56 -40.12 0.73
N ASN A 48 21.52 -40.63 1.95
CA ASN A 48 21.10 -39.95 3.17
C ASN A 48 22.03 -38.73 3.41
N ILE A 49 21.90 -37.68 2.60
CA ILE A 49 22.57 -36.40 2.83
C ILE A 49 21.86 -35.78 4.03
N ARG A 50 22.37 -36.09 5.23
CA ARG A 50 22.11 -35.36 6.47
C ARG A 50 22.54 -33.91 6.24
N ARG A 51 21.65 -33.09 5.66
CA ARG A 51 21.83 -31.64 5.62
C ARG A 51 21.89 -31.18 7.07
N LYS A 52 23.08 -30.77 7.52
CA LYS A 52 23.26 -30.15 8.84
C LYS A 52 22.17 -29.07 8.98
N PRO A 53 21.42 -29.04 10.10
CA PRO A 53 20.43 -28.01 10.32
C PRO A 53 21.13 -26.66 10.19
N ARG A 54 20.69 -25.84 9.22
CA ARG A 54 21.19 -24.47 9.06
C ARG A 54 20.95 -23.77 10.40
N SER A 55 22.02 -23.29 11.03
CA SER A 55 21.92 -22.47 12.23
C SER A 55 21.05 -21.26 11.92
N VAL A 56 19.84 -21.26 12.50
CA VAL A 56 18.89 -20.17 12.34
C VAL A 56 19.35 -19.05 13.27
N THR A 57 19.88 -17.96 12.71
CA THR A 57 20.30 -16.80 13.49
C THR A 57 19.04 -16.05 13.94
N ARG A 58 18.70 -16.19 15.22
CA ARG A 58 17.64 -15.41 15.85
C ARG A 58 18.10 -13.96 15.98
N CYS A 59 17.17 -13.02 15.89
CA CYS A 59 17.47 -11.68 16.34
C CYS A 59 17.73 -11.74 17.84
N ILE A 60 18.77 -11.05 18.30
CA ILE A 60 18.90 -10.78 19.72
C ILE A 60 17.71 -9.86 20.03
N SER A 61 16.77 -10.33 20.84
CA SER A 61 15.46 -9.68 21.01
C SER A 61 15.64 -8.21 21.39
N PRO A 62 14.68 -7.32 21.07
CA PRO A 62 14.55 -6.13 21.89
C PRO A 62 14.32 -6.64 23.32
N GLN A 63 15.03 -6.08 24.30
CA GLN A 63 14.65 -6.31 25.69
C GLN A 63 13.17 -5.92 25.79
N THR A 64 12.32 -6.85 26.23
CA THR A 64 10.86 -6.69 26.37
C THR A 64 10.46 -5.60 27.37
N ASN A 65 11.43 -4.80 27.84
CA ASN A 65 11.28 -3.64 28.71
C ASN A 65 11.51 -2.30 27.97
N PHE A 66 11.54 -2.29 26.63
CA PHE A 66 11.85 -1.10 25.82
C PHE A 66 10.82 0.05 25.96
N PHE A 67 9.61 -0.22 26.48
CA PHE A 67 8.64 0.82 26.80
C PHE A 67 8.77 1.42 28.20
N GLU A 68 9.62 0.88 29.10
CA GLU A 68 9.61 1.29 30.50
C GLU A 68 10.93 1.85 31.05
N SER A 69 11.99 1.97 30.26
CA SER A 69 13.23 2.59 30.76
C SER A 69 13.75 3.71 29.86
N LYS A 70 13.43 4.93 30.31
CA LYS A 70 14.21 6.17 30.21
C LYS A 70 15.56 6.04 29.47
N LYS A 71 15.69 6.90 28.44
CA LYS A 71 16.92 7.65 28.11
C LYS A 71 18.08 6.81 27.55
N ILE A 72 17.90 6.25 26.35
CA ILE A 72 19.05 5.98 25.47
C ILE A 72 19.27 7.23 24.60
N ARG A 73 20.15 8.13 25.07
CA ARG A 73 20.69 9.19 24.21
C ARG A 73 21.61 8.53 23.19
N ASN A 74 21.29 8.65 21.90
CA ASN A 74 22.18 8.38 20.75
C ASN A 74 22.65 6.94 20.48
N GLY A 75 21.85 5.91 20.78
CA GLY A 75 22.15 4.54 20.34
C GLY A 75 21.28 4.13 19.15
N THR A 76 21.86 4.03 17.95
CA THR A 76 21.23 3.37 16.81
C THR A 76 20.83 1.96 17.23
N LEU A 77 19.55 1.59 17.11
CA LEU A 77 19.06 0.21 17.30
C LEU A 77 19.63 -0.66 16.17
N LEU A 78 20.90 -1.04 16.30
CA LEU A 78 21.62 -1.89 15.37
C LEU A 78 21.33 -3.35 15.76
N PHE A 79 20.27 -3.92 15.21
CA PHE A 79 20.03 -5.35 15.29
C PHE A 79 21.19 -6.07 14.61
N ASN A 80 21.94 -6.91 15.32
CA ASN A 80 23.19 -7.57 14.88
C ASN A 80 22.96 -8.70 13.84
N CYS A 81 22.06 -8.49 12.89
CA CYS A 81 21.87 -9.38 11.76
C CYS A 81 23.08 -9.23 10.81
N LYS A 82 23.90 -10.27 10.71
CA LYS A 82 25.09 -10.28 9.85
C LYS A 82 24.70 -10.66 8.42
N PRO A 83 25.41 -10.16 7.39
CA PRO A 83 25.30 -10.69 6.03
C PRO A 83 25.42 -12.22 6.03
N PRO A 84 24.62 -12.95 5.23
CA PRO A 84 23.77 -12.47 4.13
C PRO A 84 22.33 -12.08 4.53
N THR A 85 21.98 -12.13 5.82
CA THR A 85 20.64 -11.82 6.32
C THR A 85 20.68 -10.58 7.20
N PRO A 86 20.82 -9.35 6.64
CA PRO A 86 21.08 -8.14 7.42
C PRO A 86 19.84 -7.55 8.10
N TYR A 87 18.65 -8.10 7.89
CA TYR A 87 17.40 -7.55 8.39
C TYR A 87 16.78 -8.44 9.47
N CYS A 88 16.23 -7.87 10.54
CA CYS A 88 15.47 -8.64 11.53
C CYS A 88 13.99 -8.68 11.14
N ASN A 89 13.42 -9.86 10.98
CA ASN A 89 11.97 -10.07 10.95
C ASN A 89 11.46 -10.16 12.40
N PHE A 90 10.76 -9.13 12.86
CA PHE A 90 10.27 -9.05 14.23
C PHE A 90 9.19 -10.08 14.57
N GLU A 91 8.29 -10.39 13.63
CA GLU A 91 7.22 -11.37 13.86
C GLU A 91 7.77 -12.77 14.16
N ARG A 92 8.86 -13.13 13.49
CA ARG A 92 9.50 -14.45 13.63
C ARG A 92 10.71 -14.45 14.55
N ASN A 93 11.18 -13.26 14.93
CA ASN A 93 12.44 -13.05 15.65
C ASN A 93 13.65 -13.68 14.93
N LEU A 94 13.70 -13.58 13.60
CA LEU A 94 14.72 -14.19 12.74
C LEU A 94 15.41 -13.17 11.85
N CYS A 95 16.73 -13.31 11.67
CA CYS A 95 17.42 -12.57 10.62
C CYS A 95 17.02 -13.12 9.24
N VAL A 96 16.64 -12.22 8.33
CA VAL A 96 16.18 -12.50 6.97
C VAL A 96 17.01 -11.72 5.95
N SER A 97 17.10 -12.25 4.73
CA SER A 97 17.83 -11.62 3.62
C SER A 97 17.11 -10.40 3.04
N SER A 98 15.80 -10.31 3.27
CA SER A 98 14.96 -9.20 2.86
C SER A 98 13.94 -8.87 3.95
N ILE A 99 13.62 -7.59 4.12
CA ILE A 99 12.51 -7.16 4.97
C ILE A 99 11.23 -7.69 4.31
N LEU A 100 10.39 -8.39 5.08
CA LEU A 100 9.06 -8.76 4.61
C LEU A 100 8.19 -7.50 4.67
N THR A 101 8.38 -6.58 3.73
CA THR A 101 7.50 -5.43 3.55
C THR A 101 6.18 -5.97 3.04
N LYS A 102 5.21 -6.13 3.95
CA LYS A 102 3.84 -6.46 3.57
C LYS A 102 3.19 -5.18 3.08
N PHE A 103 3.50 -4.81 1.85
CA PHE A 103 2.65 -3.90 1.11
C PHE A 103 1.34 -4.63 0.81
N LYS A 104 0.23 -3.93 0.88
CA LYS A 104 -1.09 -4.43 0.51
C LYS A 104 -1.75 -3.35 -0.31
N CYS A 105 -2.32 -3.71 -1.45
CA CYS A 105 -3.09 -2.78 -2.26
C CYS A 105 -4.57 -2.74 -1.87
N ASP A 106 -4.95 -3.40 -0.77
CA ASP A 106 -6.33 -3.49 -0.28
C ASP A 106 -6.99 -2.09 -0.17
N ASP A 107 -6.23 -1.09 0.28
CA ASP A 107 -6.68 0.30 0.46
C ASP A 107 -6.12 1.25 -0.60
N VAL A 108 -5.41 0.74 -1.60
CA VAL A 108 -4.64 1.54 -2.56
C VAL A 108 -5.24 1.41 -3.95
N SER A 109 -5.54 2.54 -4.59
CA SER A 109 -6.02 2.55 -5.98
C SER A 109 -5.01 1.89 -6.92
N ASP A 110 -5.48 1.29 -8.01
CA ASP A 110 -4.61 0.77 -9.06
C ASP A 110 -3.63 1.86 -9.54
N GLY A 111 -2.35 1.52 -9.67
CA GLY A 111 -1.32 2.52 -9.99
C GLY A 111 0.10 2.07 -9.68
N HIS A 112 1.05 2.98 -9.94
CA HIS A 112 2.47 2.79 -9.62
C HIS A 112 2.87 3.61 -8.39
N TYR A 113 3.45 2.93 -7.42
CA TYR A 113 3.84 3.48 -6.13
C TYR A 113 5.34 3.30 -5.90
N PRO A 114 6.00 4.27 -5.22
CA PRO A 114 7.39 4.10 -4.81
C PRO A 114 7.51 2.89 -3.87
N HIS A 115 8.56 2.10 -4.04
CA HIS A 115 8.84 1.02 -3.12
C HIS A 115 9.33 1.58 -1.77
N ILE A 116 8.82 1.04 -0.66
CA ILE A 116 8.99 1.68 0.66
C ILE A 116 10.36 1.49 1.30
N ALA A 117 11.11 0.48 0.87
CA ALA A 117 12.40 0.11 1.45
C ALA A 117 13.55 0.07 0.43
N ASP A 118 13.27 0.29 -0.85
CA ASP A 118 14.25 0.14 -1.93
C ASP A 118 13.98 1.20 -3.00
N CYS A 119 15.02 1.95 -3.33
CA CYS A 119 15.00 2.97 -4.36
C CYS A 119 15.02 2.41 -5.78
N ARG A 120 15.43 1.14 -5.92
CA ARG A 120 15.61 0.44 -7.19
C ARG A 120 14.36 -0.32 -7.60
N GLY A 121 13.19 0.08 -7.11
CA GLY A 121 11.93 -0.58 -7.44
C GLY A 121 10.72 0.31 -7.24
N SER A 122 9.62 -0.17 -7.78
CA SER A 122 8.28 0.34 -7.53
C SER A 122 7.35 -0.81 -7.24
N MET A 123 6.17 -0.49 -6.72
CA MET A 123 5.10 -1.46 -6.50
C MET A 123 3.95 -1.07 -7.41
N ILE A 124 3.46 -2.02 -8.20
CA ILE A 124 2.26 -1.84 -9.02
C ILE A 124 1.07 -2.42 -8.25
N CYS A 125 0.05 -1.62 -8.00
CA CYS A 125 -1.25 -2.10 -7.54
C CYS A 125 -2.16 -2.37 -8.73
N ARG A 126 -2.76 -3.56 -8.77
CA ARG A 126 -3.81 -3.91 -9.73
C ARG A 126 -4.81 -4.89 -9.10
N GLY A 127 -6.06 -4.46 -8.97
CA GLY A 127 -7.15 -5.28 -8.42
C GLY A 127 -6.84 -5.80 -7.01
N GLY A 128 -6.29 -4.95 -6.14
CA GLY A 128 -5.92 -5.30 -4.77
C GLY A 128 -4.63 -6.12 -4.62
N ASN A 129 -4.04 -6.60 -5.72
CA ASN A 129 -2.75 -7.29 -5.70
C ASN A 129 -1.61 -6.30 -5.93
N ASN A 130 -0.48 -6.55 -5.28
CA ASN A 130 0.76 -5.86 -5.58
C ASN A 130 1.69 -6.71 -6.45
N ILE A 131 2.49 -6.03 -7.26
CA ILE A 131 3.56 -6.62 -8.03
C ILE A 131 4.79 -5.75 -7.81
N ASP A 132 5.84 -6.32 -7.24
CA ASP A 132 7.14 -5.67 -7.18
C ASP A 132 7.72 -5.56 -8.58
N GLN A 133 7.99 -4.31 -9.00
CA GLN A 133 8.60 -3.99 -10.28
C GLN A 133 10.00 -3.42 -10.02
N PRO A 134 11.06 -4.25 -10.15
CA PRO A 134 12.42 -3.77 -10.01
C PRO A 134 12.81 -2.89 -11.21
N CYS A 135 13.69 -1.94 -10.95
CA CYS A 135 14.40 -1.18 -11.94
C CYS A 135 15.68 -1.92 -12.37
N SER A 136 16.16 -1.66 -13.59
CA SER A 136 17.44 -2.18 -14.09
C SER A 136 18.61 -1.74 -13.20
N ASP A 137 19.74 -2.45 -13.32
CA ASP A 137 21.00 -2.02 -12.72
C ASP A 137 21.32 -0.57 -13.10
N ASP A 138 21.81 0.21 -12.13
CA ASP A 138 22.11 1.65 -12.22
C ASP A 138 20.92 2.61 -12.46
N THR A 139 19.69 2.12 -12.34
CA THR A 139 18.48 2.96 -12.41
C THR A 139 17.73 2.99 -11.07
N SER A 140 17.02 4.09 -10.82
CA SER A 140 16.17 4.27 -9.65
C SER A 140 14.77 4.71 -10.06
N TYR A 141 13.75 4.30 -9.30
CA TYR A 141 12.38 4.69 -9.57
C TYR A 141 12.13 6.16 -9.19
N ASP A 142 11.61 6.94 -10.13
CA ASP A 142 11.17 8.31 -9.88
C ASP A 142 9.66 8.37 -9.82
N TYR A 143 9.15 8.66 -8.63
CA TYR A 143 7.73 8.73 -8.34
C TYR A 143 7.00 9.85 -9.09
N LYS A 144 7.70 10.90 -9.57
CA LYS A 144 7.08 12.00 -10.32
C LYS A 144 6.81 11.59 -11.76
N THR A 145 7.78 10.94 -12.39
CA THR A 145 7.66 10.46 -13.78
C THR A 145 7.06 9.07 -13.87
N LYS A 146 6.94 8.38 -12.73
CA LYS A 146 6.46 7.00 -12.57
C LYS A 146 7.27 6.00 -13.41
N LYS A 147 8.59 6.23 -13.55
CA LYS A 147 9.51 5.43 -14.38
C LYS A 147 10.85 5.21 -13.68
N CYS A 148 11.54 4.14 -14.06
CA CYS A 148 12.95 3.96 -13.73
C CYS A 148 13.79 4.88 -14.62
N ILE A 149 14.67 5.68 -14.02
CA ILE A 149 15.62 6.52 -14.76
C ILE A 149 17.04 6.24 -14.32
N GLY A 150 18.00 6.45 -15.22
CA GLY A 150 19.41 6.39 -14.91
C GLY A 150 19.93 7.66 -14.22
N GLY A 151 21.04 7.51 -13.52
CA GLY A 151 21.80 8.61 -12.93
C GLY A 151 21.50 8.89 -11.46
N LYS A 152 22.07 9.98 -10.95
CA LYS A 152 22.02 10.38 -9.54
C LYS A 152 20.62 10.95 -9.22
N ARG A 153 19.63 10.09 -8.96
CA ARG A 153 18.26 10.53 -8.63
C ARG A 153 17.82 10.20 -7.21
N ILE A 154 16.89 11.06 -6.83
CA ILE A 154 16.27 11.33 -5.54
C ILE A 154 15.16 10.31 -5.35
N CYS A 155 15.50 9.07 -5.06
CA CYS A 155 14.52 8.20 -4.45
C CYS A 155 14.17 8.76 -3.06
N VAL A 156 12.94 8.54 -2.63
CA VAL A 156 12.46 9.05 -1.35
C VAL A 156 11.94 7.90 -0.52
N ILE A 157 12.73 7.54 0.50
CA ILE A 157 12.33 6.56 1.51
C ILE A 157 11.76 7.32 2.71
N PRO A 158 10.62 6.88 3.28
CA PRO A 158 10.09 7.45 4.50
C PRO A 158 11.08 7.36 5.67
N ASN A 159 11.22 8.46 6.42
CA ASN A 159 12.09 8.47 7.58
C ASN A 159 11.36 7.90 8.82
N CYS A 160 11.59 6.61 9.07
CA CYS A 160 11.12 5.88 10.24
C CYS A 160 12.11 5.90 11.43
N VAL A 161 13.23 6.63 11.36
CA VAL A 161 14.21 6.65 12.46
C VAL A 161 13.55 7.15 13.75
N ASN A 162 13.73 6.39 14.84
CA ASN A 162 13.12 6.63 16.17
C ASN A 162 11.58 6.65 16.17
N LYS A 163 10.96 5.97 15.20
CA LYS A 163 9.52 5.86 15.06
C LYS A 163 9.14 4.38 14.98
N SER A 164 8.35 3.93 15.95
CA SER A 164 7.86 2.55 16.00
C SER A 164 6.37 2.57 16.32
N GLU A 165 5.60 1.77 15.59
CA GLU A 165 4.14 1.68 15.71
C GLU A 165 3.44 3.02 15.43
N THR A 166 4.06 3.85 14.59
CA THR A 166 3.54 5.18 14.23
C THR A 166 3.46 5.35 12.72
N TYR A 167 2.49 6.14 12.27
CA TYR A 167 2.40 6.53 10.87
C TYR A 167 3.32 7.70 10.54
N VAL A 168 3.94 7.65 9.36
CA VAL A 168 4.83 8.70 8.85
C VAL A 168 4.46 9.03 7.42
N ARG A 169 4.47 10.32 7.10
CA ARG A 169 4.25 10.78 5.73
C ARG A 169 5.29 10.21 4.78
N HIS A 170 4.84 9.67 3.65
CA HIS A 170 5.73 9.29 2.56
C HIS A 170 6.17 10.56 1.80
N PRO A 171 7.46 10.78 1.48
CA PRO A 171 7.87 12.05 0.88
C PRO A 171 7.40 12.23 -0.57
N ALA A 172 7.12 11.12 -1.27
CA ALA A 172 6.63 11.14 -2.65
C ALA A 172 5.36 11.97 -2.84
N GLU A 173 4.33 11.77 -2.00
CA GLU A 173 3.04 12.44 -2.17
C GLU A 173 2.48 12.88 -0.81
N ARG A 174 1.45 13.73 -0.78
CA ARG A 174 0.87 14.25 0.50
C ARG A 174 -0.19 13.34 1.10
N ASN A 175 -0.81 12.52 0.28
CA ASN A 175 -1.79 11.51 0.64
C ASN A 175 -1.15 10.13 0.90
N LEU A 176 0.14 9.94 0.61
CA LEU A 176 0.85 8.69 0.90
C LEU A 176 1.48 8.73 2.30
N PHE A 177 1.38 7.62 3.03
CA PHE A 177 1.98 7.46 4.35
C PHE A 177 2.34 6.00 4.61
N VAL A 178 3.24 5.76 5.56
CA VAL A 178 3.68 4.42 5.94
C VAL A 178 3.49 4.15 7.42
N LEU A 179 3.24 2.89 7.77
CA LEU A 179 3.39 2.41 9.15
C LEU A 179 4.86 2.04 9.38
N CYS A 180 5.49 2.69 10.36
CA CYS A 180 6.84 2.33 10.80
C CYS A 180 6.74 1.30 11.93
N ILE A 181 7.46 0.18 11.80
CA ILE A 181 7.59 -0.83 12.87
C ILE A 181 9.07 -0.97 13.19
N ALA A 182 9.43 -0.78 14.45
CA ALA A 182 10.82 -0.87 14.94
C ALA A 182 11.82 -0.03 14.12
N GLY A 183 11.41 1.18 13.73
CA GLY A 183 12.26 2.11 12.98
C GLY A 183 12.34 1.88 11.48
N ILE A 184 11.56 0.93 10.93
CA ILE A 184 11.61 0.50 9.53
C ILE A 184 10.22 0.68 8.89
N PRO A 185 10.13 1.19 7.64
CA PRO A 185 8.86 1.25 6.92
C PRO A 185 8.33 -0.17 6.62
N SER A 186 7.14 -0.50 7.11
CA SER A 186 6.55 -1.84 7.02
C SER A 186 5.45 -1.94 5.96
N SER A 187 4.57 -0.96 5.89
CA SER A 187 3.40 -0.95 5.00
C SER A 187 3.14 0.46 4.48
N LEU A 188 2.74 0.58 3.22
CA LEU A 188 2.34 1.83 2.55
C LEU A 188 0.82 1.91 2.46
N TYR A 189 0.29 3.10 2.71
CA TYR A 189 -1.12 3.43 2.66
C TYR A 189 -1.32 4.71 1.84
N ILE A 190 -2.53 4.88 1.31
CA ILE A 190 -2.97 6.10 0.65
C ILE A 190 -4.22 6.62 1.35
N CYS A 191 -4.28 7.94 1.54
CA CYS A 191 -5.51 8.57 1.98
C CYS A 191 -6.54 8.58 0.85
N PRO A 192 -7.84 8.42 1.17
CA PRO A 192 -8.89 8.51 0.18
C PRO A 192 -8.84 9.83 -0.61
N PRO A 193 -9.45 9.89 -1.82
CA PRO A 193 -9.55 11.13 -2.58
C PRO A 193 -10.15 12.26 -1.72
N GLY A 194 -9.49 13.42 -1.73
CA GLY A 194 -9.89 14.55 -0.89
C GLY A 194 -9.23 14.61 0.51
N TYR A 195 -8.50 13.57 0.91
CA TYR A 195 -7.84 13.48 2.21
C TYR A 195 -6.31 13.52 2.06
N LEU A 196 -5.63 14.14 3.02
CA LEU A 196 -4.17 14.16 3.14
C LEU A 196 -3.72 13.55 4.46
N PHE A 197 -2.46 13.09 4.52
CA PHE A 197 -1.91 12.55 5.74
C PHE A 197 -1.75 13.63 6.84
N SER A 198 -2.19 13.32 8.06
CA SER A 198 -2.10 14.19 9.25
C SER A 198 -1.51 13.39 10.43
N PRO A 199 -0.26 13.67 10.87
CA PRO A 199 0.44 12.84 11.87
C PRO A 199 -0.13 12.94 13.29
N ASN A 200 -0.93 13.98 13.57
CA ASN A 200 -1.38 14.33 14.93
C ASN A 200 -2.83 13.91 15.20
N LYS A 201 -3.43 13.10 14.32
CA LYS A 201 -4.83 12.69 14.39
C LYS A 201 -4.90 11.20 14.64
N THR A 202 -5.90 10.78 15.42
CA THR A 202 -6.20 9.36 15.66
C THR A 202 -6.44 8.61 14.35
N GLN A 203 -7.07 9.28 13.38
CA GLN A 203 -7.17 8.81 11.99
C GLN A 203 -6.06 9.50 11.17
N PRO A 204 -5.20 8.75 10.46
CA PRO A 204 -4.03 9.31 9.79
C PRO A 204 -4.38 10.18 8.57
N CYS A 205 -5.64 10.20 8.14
CA CYS A 205 -6.11 10.95 6.99
C CYS A 205 -7.09 12.05 7.38
N GLU A 206 -6.83 13.26 6.89
CA GLU A 206 -7.62 14.46 7.16
C GLU A 206 -8.17 15.04 5.86
N PHE A 207 -9.48 15.26 5.81
CA PHE A 207 -10.14 15.86 4.65
C PHE A 207 -9.70 17.32 4.47
N ILE A 208 -9.36 17.70 3.23
CA ILE A 208 -8.99 19.06 2.85
C ILE A 208 -9.92 19.58 1.77
N CYS A 209 -10.36 20.82 1.94
CA CYS A 209 -11.17 21.52 0.95
C CYS A 209 -10.34 21.99 -0.25
N PHE A 210 -10.64 21.44 -1.44
CA PHE A 210 -10.04 21.90 -2.71
C PHE A 210 -10.93 22.87 -3.49
N GLN A 211 -12.25 22.79 -3.27
CA GLN A 211 -13.23 23.71 -3.84
C GLN A 211 -14.41 23.88 -2.86
N ALA A 212 -15.22 24.92 -3.07
CA ALA A 212 -16.44 25.08 -2.31
C ALA A 212 -17.47 24.01 -2.70
N GLY A 213 -18.26 23.54 -1.74
CA GLY A 213 -19.24 22.49 -1.98
C GLY A 213 -19.52 21.65 -0.74
N LEU A 214 -20.35 20.64 -0.92
CA LEU A 214 -20.67 19.65 0.10
C LEU A 214 -20.14 18.29 -0.37
N PHE A 215 -19.28 17.67 0.43
CA PHE A 215 -18.62 16.41 0.10
C PHE A 215 -19.00 15.35 1.12
N PRO A 216 -19.39 14.14 0.73
CA PRO A 216 -19.65 13.07 1.69
C PRO A 216 -18.37 12.72 2.46
N ASP A 217 -18.49 12.40 3.76
CA ASP A 217 -17.38 11.87 4.51
C ASP A 217 -17.16 10.39 4.17
N VAL A 218 -15.91 10.01 3.89
CA VAL A 218 -15.56 8.65 3.46
C VAL A 218 -15.67 7.64 4.61
N TYR A 219 -15.59 8.10 5.87
CA TYR A 219 -15.62 7.23 7.04
C TYR A 219 -16.97 7.24 7.76
N ASP A 220 -17.88 8.15 7.41
CA ASP A 220 -19.19 8.29 8.05
C ASP A 220 -20.23 8.79 7.05
N GLU A 221 -21.06 7.88 6.55
CA GLU A 221 -22.08 8.15 5.53
C GLU A 221 -23.14 9.18 5.97
N THR A 222 -23.27 9.43 7.27
CA THR A 222 -24.22 10.43 7.81
C THR A 222 -23.63 11.84 7.85
N LYS A 223 -22.32 11.97 7.63
CA LYS A 223 -21.58 13.22 7.69
C LYS A 223 -21.19 13.73 6.31
N TYR A 224 -21.21 15.04 6.19
CA TYR A 224 -20.70 15.76 5.04
C TYR A 224 -19.69 16.80 5.50
N ASN A 225 -18.63 16.92 4.72
CA ASN A 225 -17.67 17.99 4.80
C ASN A 225 -18.14 19.14 3.91
N ARG A 226 -18.64 20.21 4.51
CA ARG A 226 -18.96 21.46 3.82
C ARG A 226 -17.68 22.29 3.70
N CYS A 227 -17.36 22.67 2.48
CA CYS A 227 -16.29 23.59 2.14
C CYS A 227 -16.87 24.94 1.73
N SER A 228 -16.55 25.99 2.48
CA SER A 228 -17.02 27.36 2.23
C SER A 228 -15.84 28.27 1.87
N ARG A 229 -16.03 29.14 0.88
CA ARG A 229 -15.05 30.20 0.58
C ARG A 229 -15.18 31.32 1.60
N THR A 230 -14.04 31.77 2.11
CA THR A 230 -13.89 32.92 2.98
C THR A 230 -12.85 33.87 2.38
N ALA A 231 -12.66 35.04 2.99
CA ALA A 231 -11.58 35.96 2.61
C ALA A 231 -10.17 35.34 2.75
N TYR A 232 -10.00 34.30 3.57
CA TYR A 232 -8.71 33.66 3.86
C TYR A 232 -8.51 32.30 3.16
N GLY A 233 -9.43 31.93 2.27
CA GLY A 233 -9.39 30.65 1.57
C GLY A 233 -10.58 29.74 1.93
N LEU A 234 -10.42 28.44 1.72
CA LEU A 234 -11.47 27.45 1.96
C LEU A 234 -11.42 26.96 3.41
N ILE A 235 -12.57 27.00 4.09
CA ILE A 235 -12.73 26.43 5.42
C ILE A 235 -13.60 25.17 5.36
N ARG A 236 -13.29 24.20 6.22
CA ARG A 236 -14.04 22.95 6.40
C ARG A 236 -14.96 23.09 7.62
N THR A 237 -16.23 22.71 7.45
CA THR A 237 -17.20 22.50 8.54
C THR A 237 -17.90 21.15 8.35
N SER A 238 -18.05 20.37 9.41
CA SER A 238 -18.78 19.10 9.36
C SER A 238 -20.27 19.32 9.58
N VAL A 239 -21.11 18.72 8.74
CA VAL A 239 -22.57 18.81 8.77
C VAL A 239 -23.16 17.40 8.80
N PHE A 240 -24.19 17.17 9.61
CA PHE A 240 -24.89 15.88 9.70
C PHE A 240 -26.20 15.95 8.92
N LEU A 241 -26.47 14.95 8.08
CA LEU A 241 -27.80 14.80 7.48
C LEU A 241 -28.74 14.24 8.55
N GLY A 242 -29.71 15.04 8.99
CA GLY A 242 -30.71 14.62 9.98
C GLY A 242 -30.88 15.55 11.17
N SER A 243 -30.07 16.61 11.30
CA SER A 243 -30.43 17.70 12.21
C SER A 243 -31.53 18.51 11.54
N ASN A 244 -32.79 18.12 11.75
CA ASN A 244 -33.95 18.98 11.52
C ASN A 244 -33.81 20.19 12.45
N ASN A 245 -33.00 21.17 12.07
CA ASN A 245 -33.01 22.49 12.71
C ASN A 245 -34.25 23.22 12.21
N THR A 246 -35.40 22.88 12.78
CA THR A 246 -36.54 23.78 12.93
C THR A 246 -36.21 24.77 14.05
N ASP A 247 -35.29 25.68 13.80
CA ASP A 247 -35.10 26.89 14.60
C ASP A 247 -35.01 28.05 13.62
N TYR A 248 -36.18 28.48 13.16
CA TYR A 248 -36.45 29.74 12.47
C TYR A 248 -37.79 30.26 12.98
#